data_AF-A0A4Q8QEW0-F1
#
_entry.id   AF-A0A4Q8QEW0-F1
#
_cell.length_a   1.000
_cell.length_b   1.000
_cell.length_c   1.000
_cell.angle_alpha   90.00
_cell.angle_beta   90.00
_cell.angle_gamma   90.00
#
_symmetry.space_group_name_H-M   'P 1'
#
loop_
_entity.id
_entity.type
_entity.pdbx_description
1 polymer ?
#
loop_
_entity_poly.entity_id
_entity_poly.type
_entity_poly.pdbx_seq_one_letter_code
_entity_poly.pdbx_strand_id
1 'polypeptide(L)'
;MKRLVAVLLPAILLSSHLICFAQNSGKSNQEIVIGERFSLFSKALNEDREVFISLPSNYNRNQHKYPVIFVLDAEYLFEITNGIVKIKVSRNEMPESIVVGIPNSPGKRYDMAMPLSYPDGRTFFGDADGKKIKDYLKFVGEELNNYLENNYKVNPHRTIIGMSPTFGPVLEAFWNQPDLFDGYIVLAAELAVKTTSGKTIQERVLHAIQEPERSKCAVYIGKASDDLKRRPKEEALAYVELNQRLERTANPKINYRIEILKNENHYGMATLGIKHGLENIYPFSTWTIPYRDFWEARNPAKEIRQFYDKLSAQYGFEILPLEDSFYAAQTLSGTARRLKRQGKNKEAQEVLQLALKYYPNSPYLKRMYSDTTSSE
;
A
#
# COMPACT_ATOMS: atom_id res chain seq x y z
N MET A 1 60.13 82.52 27.65
CA MET A 1 60.16 82.02 26.26
C MET A 1 59.83 80.54 26.26
N LYS A 2 58.99 80.13 25.31
CA LYS A 2 58.39 78.81 25.06
C LYS A 2 59.35 77.62 25.18
N ARG A 3 58.85 76.50 25.74
CA ARG A 3 58.84 75.11 25.18
C ARG A 3 58.47 74.11 26.30
N LEU A 4 57.18 73.83 26.50
CA LEU A 4 56.51 72.54 26.23
C LEU A 4 57.43 71.35 25.91
N VAL A 5 57.43 70.35 26.79
CA VAL A 5 57.63 68.93 26.44
C VAL A 5 56.49 68.16 27.10
N ALA A 6 55.61 67.61 26.26
CA ALA A 6 54.46 66.81 26.64
C ALA A 6 54.88 65.36 26.89
N VAL A 7 54.44 64.80 28.02
CA VAL A 7 54.55 63.38 28.36
C VAL A 7 53.37 62.64 27.72
N LEU A 8 53.68 61.72 26.81
CA LEU A 8 52.72 60.80 26.18
C LEU A 8 52.28 59.72 27.19
N LEU A 9 51.00 59.72 27.59
CA LEU A 9 50.33 58.55 28.16
C LEU A 9 49.83 57.64 27.03
N PRO A 10 49.97 56.30 27.12
CA PRO A 10 49.23 55.40 26.25
C PRO A 10 47.81 55.21 26.81
N ALA A 11 46.82 55.62 26.02
CA ALA A 11 45.42 55.31 26.27
C ALA A 11 45.14 53.83 25.95
N ILE A 12 44.78 53.06 26.99
CA ILE A 12 44.29 51.68 26.86
C ILE A 12 42.84 51.75 26.36
N LEU A 13 42.63 51.50 25.07
CA LEU A 13 41.30 51.27 24.48
C LEU A 13 40.88 49.83 24.76
N LEU A 14 40.06 49.62 25.80
CA LEU A 14 39.33 48.36 26.03
C LEU A 14 38.25 48.23 24.93
N SER A 15 38.52 47.44 23.90
CA SER A 15 37.52 47.08 22.90
C SER A 15 36.66 45.92 23.43
N SER A 16 35.45 46.25 23.89
CA SER A 16 34.40 45.30 24.20
C SER A 16 34.00 44.52 22.94
N HIS A 17 34.55 43.31 22.79
CA HIS A 17 34.11 42.36 21.78
C HIS A 17 32.79 41.74 22.25
N LEU A 18 31.68 42.45 21.99
CA LEU A 18 30.34 41.87 21.96
C LEU A 18 30.32 40.82 20.84
N ILE A 19 30.59 39.58 21.18
CA ILE A 19 30.35 38.42 20.32
C ILE A 19 28.82 38.28 20.24
N CYS A 20 28.25 38.96 19.25
CA CYS A 20 26.88 38.76 18.85
C CYS A 20 26.81 37.37 18.21
N PHE A 21 26.40 36.36 18.99
CA PHE A 21 25.99 35.08 18.43
C PHE A 21 24.71 35.34 17.61
N ALA A 22 24.89 35.57 16.31
CA ALA A 22 23.79 35.47 15.37
C ALA A 22 23.24 34.04 15.45
N GLN A 23 22.09 33.88 16.12
CA GLN A 23 21.30 32.65 16.02
C GLN A 23 20.80 32.57 14.58
N ASN A 24 21.57 31.88 13.73
CA ASN A 24 21.12 31.49 12.41
C ASN A 24 20.07 30.39 12.61
N SER A 25 18.83 30.77 12.93
CA SER A 25 17.67 29.90 12.87
C SER A 25 17.30 29.71 11.40
N GLY A 26 18.21 29.10 10.65
CA GLY A 26 17.95 28.65 9.29
C GLY A 26 16.77 27.68 9.37
N LYS A 27 15.62 28.08 8.83
CA LYS A 27 14.52 27.15 8.57
C LYS A 27 15.08 26.07 7.65
N SER A 28 15.43 24.92 8.20
CA SER A 28 15.86 23.79 7.38
C SER A 28 14.64 23.37 6.56
N ASN A 29 14.73 23.47 5.24
CA ASN A 29 13.73 22.85 4.37
C ASN A 29 13.67 21.36 4.74
N GLN A 30 12.49 20.88 5.10
CA GLN A 30 12.26 19.46 5.33
C GLN A 30 11.77 18.84 4.03
N GLU A 31 12.41 17.74 3.63
CA GLU A 31 12.02 17.00 2.43
C GLU A 31 10.70 16.28 2.64
N ILE A 32 9.90 16.19 1.57
CA ILE A 32 8.75 15.28 1.52
C ILE A 32 9.26 13.93 1.05
N VAL A 33 9.46 13.01 1.98
CA VAL A 33 9.96 11.65 1.69
C VAL A 33 8.79 10.69 1.57
N ILE A 34 8.65 10.03 0.42
CA ILE A 34 7.64 9.00 0.17
C ILE A 34 8.16 7.61 0.55
N GLY A 35 9.47 7.38 0.39
CA GLY A 35 10.09 6.08 0.63
C GLY A 35 11.59 6.09 0.34
N GLU A 36 12.19 4.91 0.43
CA GLU A 36 13.61 4.66 0.22
C GLU A 36 13.82 3.76 -1.01
N ARG A 37 15.06 3.68 -1.50
CA ARG A 37 15.46 2.80 -2.61
C ARG A 37 16.68 1.98 -2.20
N PHE A 38 16.73 0.72 -2.62
CA PHE A 38 17.90 -0.13 -2.46
C PHE A 38 18.05 -1.09 -3.65
N SER A 39 19.22 -1.71 -3.79
CA SER A 39 19.48 -2.75 -4.79
C SER A 39 19.52 -4.12 -4.14
N LEU A 40 18.92 -5.11 -4.78
CA LEU A 40 18.96 -6.51 -4.38
C LEU A 40 19.41 -7.38 -5.56
N PHE A 41 20.50 -8.12 -5.40
CA PHE A 41 20.94 -9.07 -6.41
C PHE A 41 19.97 -10.26 -6.47
N SER A 42 19.37 -10.47 -7.64
CA SER A 42 18.50 -11.61 -7.91
C SER A 42 19.28 -12.75 -8.53
N LYS A 43 19.25 -13.93 -7.90
CA LYS A 43 19.85 -15.14 -8.47
C LYS A 43 18.95 -15.71 -9.57
N ALA A 44 17.63 -15.62 -9.40
CA ALA A 44 16.66 -16.06 -10.38
C ALA A 44 16.79 -15.30 -11.71
N LEU A 45 16.99 -13.97 -11.65
CA LEU A 45 17.14 -13.13 -12.84
C LEU A 45 18.60 -12.91 -13.26
N ASN A 46 19.55 -13.30 -12.41
CA ASN A 46 20.99 -13.07 -12.57
C ASN A 46 21.34 -11.59 -12.84
N GLU A 47 20.73 -10.69 -12.06
CA GLU A 47 20.95 -9.24 -12.16
C GLU A 47 20.62 -8.53 -10.85
N ASP A 48 21.15 -7.32 -10.68
CA ASP A 48 20.71 -6.40 -9.65
C ASP A 48 19.33 -5.82 -9.97
N ARG A 49 18.44 -5.84 -8.98
CA ARG A 49 17.10 -5.28 -9.03
C ARG A 49 17.00 -4.10 -8.07
N GLU A 50 16.72 -2.92 -8.61
CA GLU A 50 16.31 -1.79 -7.79
C GLU A 50 14.94 -2.08 -7.17
N VAL A 51 14.76 -1.68 -5.92
CA VAL A 51 13.52 -1.83 -5.15
C VAL A 51 13.22 -0.52 -4.43
N PHE A 52 11.98 -0.06 -4.53
CA PHE A 52 11.46 1.09 -3.77
C PHE A 52 10.67 0.57 -2.58
N ILE A 53 10.76 1.22 -1.42
CA ILE A 53 9.98 0.85 -0.25
C ILE A 53 9.41 2.06 0.46
N SER A 54 8.11 2.00 0.77
CA SER A 54 7.43 2.99 1.62
C SER A 54 6.89 2.30 2.86
N LEU A 55 7.20 2.89 4.02
CA LEU A 55 6.80 2.38 5.32
C LEU A 55 5.64 3.22 5.89
N PRO A 56 4.73 2.61 6.67
CA PRO A 56 3.71 3.34 7.43
C PRO A 56 4.31 4.42 8.34
N SER A 57 3.60 5.55 8.52
CA SER A 57 4.08 6.72 9.27
C SER A 57 4.52 6.42 10.71
N ASN A 58 3.95 5.39 11.35
CA ASN A 58 4.25 4.99 12.73
C ASN A 58 5.03 3.67 12.83
N TYR A 59 5.68 3.23 11.76
CA TYR A 59 6.37 1.94 11.67
C TYR A 59 7.36 1.65 12.82
N ASN A 60 8.07 2.67 13.29
CA ASN A 60 9.05 2.54 14.38
C ASN A 60 8.44 2.65 15.80
N ARG A 61 7.14 2.97 15.93
CA ARG A 61 6.51 3.26 17.24
C ARG A 61 5.74 2.08 17.85
N ASN A 62 5.68 0.96 17.15
CA ASN A 62 4.87 -0.19 17.53
C ASN A 62 5.57 -1.53 17.24
N GLN A 63 4.89 -2.63 17.57
CA GLN A 63 5.31 -4.00 17.25
C GLN A 63 4.48 -4.61 16.10
N HIS A 64 3.80 -3.77 15.32
CA HIS A 64 2.87 -4.21 14.28
C HIS A 64 3.62 -4.89 13.15
N LYS A 65 2.98 -5.90 12.55
CA LYS A 65 3.41 -6.51 11.30
C LYS A 65 2.45 -6.13 10.19
N TYR A 66 2.98 -5.72 9.05
CA TYR A 66 2.23 -5.08 7.99
C TYR A 66 2.04 -5.98 6.76
N PRO A 67 0.88 -5.94 6.10
CA PRO A 67 0.73 -6.53 4.77
C PRO A 67 1.64 -5.79 3.77
N VAL A 68 2.02 -6.49 2.71
CA VAL A 68 2.91 -5.97 1.67
C VAL A 68 2.18 -5.87 0.34
N ILE A 69 2.27 -4.69 -0.29
CA ILE A 69 1.74 -4.43 -1.62
C ILE A 69 2.92 -4.29 -2.58
N PHE A 70 3.14 -5.32 -3.40
CA PHE A 70 4.11 -5.30 -4.49
C PHE A 70 3.53 -4.55 -5.69
N VAL A 71 4.26 -3.56 -6.17
CA VAL A 71 3.87 -2.70 -7.30
C VAL A 71 4.88 -2.90 -8.42
N LEU A 72 4.48 -3.61 -9.47
CA LEU A 72 5.28 -3.72 -10.68
C LEU A 72 5.19 -2.40 -11.46
N ASP A 73 6.20 -2.09 -12.29
CA ASP A 73 6.29 -0.81 -13.03
C ASP A 73 6.28 0.41 -12.08
N ALA A 74 7.04 0.28 -10.98
CA ALA A 74 7.08 1.25 -9.89
C ALA A 74 7.57 2.64 -10.29
N GLU A 75 8.29 2.77 -11.40
CA GLU A 75 8.73 4.07 -11.94
C GLU A 75 7.57 5.04 -12.20
N TYR A 76 6.32 4.56 -12.34
CA TYR A 76 5.14 5.42 -12.43
C TYR A 76 3.95 4.98 -11.55
N LEU A 77 3.88 3.73 -11.09
CA LEU A 77 2.79 3.27 -10.23
C LEU A 77 3.04 3.45 -8.72
N PHE A 78 4.29 3.61 -8.29
CA PHE A 78 4.63 3.61 -6.87
C PHE A 78 4.03 4.79 -6.11
N GLU A 79 4.18 6.02 -6.61
CA GLU A 79 3.67 7.22 -5.93
C GLU A 79 2.14 7.25 -5.91
N ILE A 80 1.49 6.86 -7.01
CA ILE A 80 0.03 6.76 -7.12
C ILE A 80 -0.49 5.77 -6.08
N THR A 81 0.14 4.59 -6.00
CA THR A 81 -0.24 3.55 -5.02
C THR A 81 -0.08 4.08 -3.59
N ASN A 82 1.05 4.70 -3.27
CA ASN A 82 1.28 5.29 -1.95
C ASN A 82 0.25 6.36 -1.59
N GLY A 83 -0.12 7.24 -2.53
CA GLY A 83 -1.16 8.24 -2.32
C GLY A 83 -2.52 7.64 -1.98
N ILE A 84 -2.91 6.59 -2.72
CA ILE A 84 -4.18 5.87 -2.49
C ILE A 84 -4.15 5.14 -1.15
N VAL A 85 -3.07 4.40 -0.86
CA VAL A 85 -2.90 3.70 0.43
C VAL A 85 -2.97 4.70 1.58
N LYS A 86 -2.26 5.83 1.49
CA LYS A 86 -2.24 6.87 2.51
C LYS A 86 -3.65 7.40 2.83
N ILE A 87 -4.44 7.75 1.82
CA ILE A 87 -5.79 8.28 2.07
C ILE A 87 -6.71 7.19 2.63
N LYS A 88 -6.66 5.96 2.10
CA LYS A 88 -7.51 4.86 2.58
C LYS A 88 -7.20 4.47 4.02
N VAL A 89 -5.93 4.29 4.35
CA VAL A 89 -5.49 4.06 5.74
C VAL A 89 -5.97 5.21 6.62
N SER A 90 -5.79 6.46 6.21
CA SER A 90 -6.18 7.62 7.04
C SER A 90 -7.67 7.68 7.40
N ARG A 91 -8.52 6.98 6.64
CA ARG A 91 -9.97 6.87 6.82
C ARG A 91 -10.44 5.53 7.37
N ASN A 92 -9.51 4.67 7.83
CA ASN A 92 -9.78 3.29 8.24
C ASN A 92 -10.48 2.46 7.15
N GLU A 93 -10.07 2.60 5.89
CA GLU A 93 -10.63 1.83 4.78
C GLU A 93 -9.76 0.62 4.38
N MET A 94 -8.57 0.49 4.98
CA MET A 94 -7.62 -0.60 4.78
C MET A 94 -6.57 -0.58 5.90
N PRO A 95 -5.80 -1.66 6.15
CA PRO A 95 -4.75 -1.66 7.16
C PRO A 95 -3.56 -0.82 6.69
N GLU A 96 -2.80 -0.27 7.65
CA GLU A 96 -1.45 0.24 7.36
C GLU A 96 -0.66 -0.83 6.59
N SER A 97 0.01 -0.47 5.50
CA SER A 97 0.65 -1.42 4.58
C SER A 97 2.04 -0.92 4.18
N ILE A 98 2.96 -1.85 3.94
CA ILE A 98 4.24 -1.55 3.30
C ILE A 98 4.04 -1.63 1.79
N VAL A 99 4.44 -0.59 1.06
CA VAL A 99 4.39 -0.58 -0.41
C VAL A 99 5.79 -0.82 -0.95
N VAL A 100 5.95 -1.86 -1.76
CA VAL A 100 7.23 -2.28 -2.35
C VAL A 100 7.14 -2.16 -3.86
N GLY A 101 7.87 -1.22 -4.44
CA GLY A 101 7.91 -0.99 -5.87
C GLY A 101 9.07 -1.71 -6.54
N ILE A 102 8.82 -2.36 -7.68
CA ILE A 102 9.85 -2.93 -8.53
C ILE A 102 9.79 -2.22 -9.90
N PRO A 103 10.72 -1.30 -10.19
CA PRO A 103 10.78 -0.64 -11.49
C PRO A 103 11.19 -1.64 -12.58
N ASN A 104 10.61 -1.48 -13.77
CA ASN A 104 10.90 -2.34 -14.94
C ASN A 104 11.21 -1.57 -16.22
N SER A 105 11.27 -0.25 -16.16
CA SER A 105 11.72 0.58 -17.28
C SER A 105 13.21 0.93 -17.21
N PRO A 106 13.87 1.13 -18.36
CA PRO A 106 13.36 0.85 -19.71
C PRO A 106 13.46 -0.64 -20.08
N GLY A 107 12.52 -1.12 -20.91
CA GLY A 107 12.64 -2.41 -21.63
C GLY A 107 12.28 -3.68 -20.86
N LYS A 108 12.62 -3.80 -19.56
CA LYS A 108 12.43 -5.05 -18.79
C LYS A 108 10.96 -5.44 -18.60
N ARG A 109 10.01 -4.52 -18.82
CA ARG A 109 8.59 -4.85 -18.71
C ARG A 109 8.09 -5.84 -19.79
N TYR A 110 8.65 -5.78 -21.00
CA TYR A 110 8.25 -6.69 -22.10
C TYR A 110 8.86 -8.08 -21.95
N ASP A 111 9.98 -8.21 -21.25
CA ASP A 111 10.56 -9.51 -20.86
C ASP A 111 9.57 -10.35 -20.03
N MET A 112 8.64 -9.69 -19.32
CA MET A 112 7.61 -10.31 -18.51
C MET A 112 6.25 -10.37 -19.21
N ALA A 113 6.15 -9.91 -20.46
CA ALA A 113 4.92 -10.01 -21.20
C ALA A 113 4.58 -11.48 -21.50
N MET A 114 3.30 -11.82 -21.38
CA MET A 114 2.84 -13.14 -21.79
C MET A 114 2.90 -13.29 -23.33
N PRO A 115 3.22 -14.49 -23.84
CA PRO A 115 3.03 -14.83 -25.24
C PRO A 115 1.52 -14.92 -25.51
N LEU A 116 0.98 -13.87 -26.13
CA LEU A 116 -0.45 -13.73 -26.39
C LEU A 116 -0.71 -13.54 -27.88
N SER A 117 -1.78 -14.13 -28.38
CA SER A 117 -2.19 -14.00 -29.78
C SER A 117 -3.66 -13.67 -29.93
N TYR A 118 -3.98 -12.88 -30.95
CA TYR A 118 -5.35 -12.70 -31.42
C TYR A 118 -5.91 -14.00 -32.01
N PRO A 119 -7.25 -14.13 -32.16
CA PRO A 119 -7.85 -15.28 -32.84
C PRO A 119 -7.35 -15.51 -34.27
N ASP A 120 -6.89 -14.45 -34.95
CA ASP A 120 -6.33 -14.48 -36.31
C ASP A 120 -4.84 -14.86 -36.37
N GLY A 121 -4.22 -15.19 -35.24
CA GLY A 121 -2.82 -15.63 -35.14
C GLY A 121 -1.79 -14.51 -34.99
N ARG A 122 -2.18 -13.23 -35.08
CA ARG A 122 -1.25 -12.12 -34.82
C ARG A 122 -0.84 -12.08 -33.35
N THR A 123 0.44 -11.81 -33.09
CA THR A 123 0.98 -11.64 -31.73
C THR A 123 0.51 -10.30 -31.12
N PHE A 124 0.15 -10.31 -29.84
CA PHE A 124 -0.29 -9.10 -29.12
C PHE A 124 0.90 -8.27 -28.60
N PHE A 125 1.85 -8.90 -27.91
CA PHE A 125 3.06 -8.26 -27.37
C PHE A 125 4.30 -8.51 -28.25
N GLY A 126 4.11 -8.64 -29.57
CA GLY A 126 5.21 -8.94 -30.49
C GLY A 126 5.93 -10.25 -30.14
N ASP A 127 7.25 -10.19 -30.03
CA ASP A 127 8.13 -11.35 -29.79
C ASP A 127 8.19 -11.81 -28.32
N ALA A 128 7.27 -11.35 -27.47
CA ALA A 128 7.17 -11.80 -26.08
C ALA A 128 7.05 -13.33 -26.00
N ASP A 129 7.98 -13.98 -25.29
CA ASP A 129 8.02 -15.44 -25.14
C ASP A 129 7.64 -15.94 -23.73
N GLY A 130 7.49 -15.00 -22.78
CA GLY A 130 7.11 -15.26 -21.39
C GLY A 130 8.14 -16.04 -20.57
N LYS A 131 9.35 -16.29 -21.08
CA LYS A 131 10.33 -17.17 -20.40
C LYS A 131 10.78 -16.62 -19.05
N LYS A 132 10.89 -15.29 -18.92
CA LYS A 132 11.34 -14.63 -17.68
C LYS A 132 10.24 -14.48 -16.63
N ILE A 133 8.98 -14.80 -16.92
CA ILE A 133 7.88 -14.62 -15.97
C ILE A 133 8.10 -15.48 -14.71
N LYS A 134 8.49 -16.75 -14.88
CA LYS A 134 8.72 -17.65 -13.74
C LYS A 134 9.89 -17.20 -12.88
N ASP A 135 11.00 -16.82 -13.51
CA ASP A 135 12.18 -16.31 -12.80
C ASP A 135 11.88 -15.00 -12.07
N TYR A 136 11.05 -14.15 -12.68
CA TYR A 136 10.60 -12.91 -12.04
C TYR A 136 9.71 -13.19 -10.83
N LEU A 137 8.76 -14.13 -10.92
CA LEU A 137 7.94 -14.53 -9.79
C LEU A 137 8.77 -15.19 -8.69
N LYS A 138 9.84 -15.90 -9.03
CA LYS A 138 10.81 -16.40 -8.07
C LYS A 138 11.56 -15.27 -7.37
N PHE A 139 12.00 -14.25 -8.10
CA PHE A 139 12.59 -13.05 -7.50
C PHE A 139 11.62 -12.37 -6.53
N VAL A 140 10.39 -12.06 -6.96
CA VAL A 140 9.43 -11.32 -6.12
C VAL A 140 8.95 -12.16 -4.93
N GLY A 141 8.55 -13.40 -5.21
CA GLY A 141 7.88 -14.30 -4.28
C GLY A 141 8.80 -15.01 -3.29
N GLU A 142 10.07 -15.24 -3.67
CA GLU A 142 11.05 -15.91 -2.81
C GLU A 142 12.13 -14.92 -2.37
N GLU A 143 12.93 -14.40 -3.29
CA GLU A 143 14.16 -13.65 -2.95
C GLU A 143 13.84 -12.33 -2.25
N LEU A 144 12.97 -11.51 -2.83
CA LEU A 144 12.56 -10.23 -2.29
C LEU A 144 11.66 -10.42 -1.07
N ASN A 145 10.71 -11.36 -1.10
CA ASN A 145 9.87 -11.65 0.07
C ASN A 145 10.73 -12.06 1.29
N ASN A 146 11.71 -12.95 1.10
CA ASN A 146 12.62 -13.36 2.18
C ASN A 146 13.47 -12.18 2.68
N TYR A 147 13.93 -11.30 1.79
CA TYR A 147 14.61 -10.08 2.21
C TYR A 147 13.71 -9.21 3.08
N LEU A 148 12.44 -9.04 2.70
CA LEU A 148 11.47 -8.25 3.46
C LEU A 148 11.18 -8.87 4.83
N GLU A 149 11.02 -10.18 4.92
CA GLU A 149 10.77 -10.88 6.19
C GLU A 149 11.92 -10.77 7.19
N ASN A 150 13.16 -10.69 6.70
CA ASN A 150 14.35 -10.57 7.55
C ASN A 150 14.64 -9.12 7.99
N ASN A 151 14.22 -8.13 7.21
CA ASN A 151 14.61 -6.72 7.42
C ASN A 151 13.44 -5.82 7.85
N TYR A 152 12.19 -6.26 7.66
CA TYR A 152 11.00 -5.46 7.94
C TYR A 152 9.92 -6.25 8.70
N LYS A 153 9.04 -5.52 9.40
CA LYS A 153 7.91 -6.06 10.15
C LYS A 153 6.77 -6.37 9.18
N VAL A 154 6.88 -7.48 8.46
CA VAL A 154 5.84 -7.94 7.54
C VAL A 154 5.01 -9.05 8.20
N ASN A 155 3.70 -9.10 7.89
CA ASN A 155 2.84 -10.25 8.20
C ASN A 155 2.83 -11.20 6.98
N PRO A 156 1.95 -12.20 6.80
CA PRO A 156 1.98 -13.06 5.61
C PRO A 156 1.12 -12.55 4.44
N HIS A 157 0.29 -11.52 4.62
CA HIS A 157 -0.64 -11.07 3.58
C HIS A 157 0.10 -10.30 2.47
N ARG A 158 -0.06 -10.73 1.22
CA ARG A 158 0.62 -10.16 0.05
C ARG A 158 -0.37 -9.74 -1.04
N THR A 159 -0.16 -8.57 -1.60
CA THR A 159 -0.85 -8.10 -2.80
C THR A 159 0.16 -7.81 -3.90
N ILE A 160 -0.18 -8.12 -5.15
CA ILE A 160 0.63 -7.76 -6.32
C ILE A 160 -0.20 -6.94 -7.32
N ILE A 161 0.39 -5.87 -7.83
CA ILE A 161 -0.20 -4.95 -8.81
C ILE A 161 0.65 -4.97 -10.08
N GLY A 162 0.02 -5.18 -11.23
CA GLY A 162 0.69 -5.16 -12.54
C GLY A 162 -0.19 -4.54 -13.62
N MET A 163 0.44 -3.93 -14.62
CA MET A 163 -0.23 -3.17 -15.67
C MET A 163 0.32 -3.51 -17.05
N SER A 164 -0.57 -3.72 -18.02
CA SER A 164 -0.19 -3.92 -19.43
C SER A 164 0.84 -5.09 -19.53
N PRO A 165 2.08 -5.02 -20.10
CA PRO A 165 2.99 -6.18 -20.07
C PRO A 165 3.14 -6.89 -18.71
N THR A 166 3.14 -6.14 -17.60
CA THR A 166 3.33 -6.69 -16.26
C THR A 166 2.06 -7.23 -15.61
N PHE A 167 0.90 -7.21 -16.28
CA PHE A 167 -0.19 -8.09 -15.83
C PHE A 167 0.17 -9.56 -16.00
N GLY A 168 1.13 -9.90 -16.87
CA GLY A 168 1.54 -11.27 -17.17
C GLY A 168 1.96 -12.04 -15.92
N PRO A 169 2.96 -11.59 -15.15
CA PRO A 169 3.35 -12.21 -13.88
C PRO A 169 2.21 -12.25 -12.87
N VAL A 170 1.34 -11.24 -12.82
CA VAL A 170 0.19 -11.22 -11.89
C VAL A 170 -0.77 -12.35 -12.21
N LEU A 171 -1.14 -12.51 -13.48
CA LEU A 171 -2.02 -13.60 -13.91
C LEU A 171 -1.33 -14.96 -13.79
N GLU A 172 -0.03 -15.04 -14.08
CA GLU A 172 0.75 -16.27 -13.91
C GLU A 172 0.79 -16.74 -12.46
N ALA A 173 1.02 -15.83 -11.53
CA ALA A 173 0.91 -16.12 -10.10
C ALA A 173 -0.53 -16.52 -9.75
N PHE A 174 -1.52 -15.78 -10.25
CA PHE A 174 -2.93 -16.06 -9.97
C PHE A 174 -3.31 -17.50 -10.35
N TRP A 175 -3.12 -17.95 -11.58
CA TRP A 175 -3.61 -19.28 -11.96
C TRP A 175 -2.66 -20.45 -11.70
N ASN A 176 -1.35 -20.23 -11.52
CA ASN A 176 -0.36 -21.32 -11.38
C ASN A 176 0.37 -21.34 -10.03
N GLN A 177 0.31 -20.26 -9.23
CA GLN A 177 0.94 -20.17 -7.91
C GLN A 177 -0.04 -19.51 -6.90
N PRO A 178 -1.22 -20.12 -6.68
CA PRO A 178 -2.35 -19.47 -5.99
C PRO A 178 -2.06 -19.05 -4.54
N ASP A 179 -1.05 -19.65 -3.90
CA ASP A 179 -0.66 -19.36 -2.52
C ASP A 179 0.42 -18.27 -2.40
N LEU A 180 0.91 -17.72 -3.52
CA LEU A 180 1.99 -16.73 -3.50
C LEU A 180 1.50 -15.32 -3.10
N PHE A 181 0.25 -15.00 -3.47
CA PHE A 181 -0.38 -13.73 -3.12
C PHE A 181 -1.85 -13.94 -2.73
N ASP A 182 -2.33 -13.08 -1.83
CA ASP A 182 -3.73 -13.02 -1.39
C ASP A 182 -4.54 -12.01 -2.19
N GLY A 183 -3.88 -11.01 -2.79
CA GLY A 183 -4.50 -9.94 -3.56
C GLY A 183 -3.85 -9.76 -4.93
N TYR A 184 -4.65 -9.72 -5.98
CA TYR A 184 -4.20 -9.57 -7.37
C TYR A 184 -4.89 -8.35 -8.00
N ILE A 185 -4.13 -7.33 -8.39
CA ILE A 185 -4.66 -6.15 -9.08
C ILE A 185 -4.07 -6.11 -10.48
N VAL A 186 -4.91 -6.44 -11.46
CA VAL A 186 -4.56 -6.54 -12.87
C VAL A 186 -5.11 -5.34 -13.63
N LEU A 187 -4.22 -4.53 -14.19
CA LEU A 187 -4.55 -3.27 -14.86
C LEU A 187 -4.29 -3.35 -16.36
N ALA A 188 -5.20 -2.79 -17.16
CA ALA A 188 -5.13 -2.77 -18.62
C ALA A 188 -4.94 -4.16 -19.25
N ALA A 189 -5.62 -5.17 -18.71
CA ALA A 189 -5.59 -6.54 -19.20
C ALA A 189 -6.17 -6.68 -20.61
N GLU A 190 -5.88 -7.81 -21.26
CA GLU A 190 -6.63 -8.28 -22.43
C GLU A 190 -7.25 -9.63 -22.05
N LEU A 191 -8.55 -9.81 -22.28
CA LEU A 191 -9.27 -11.04 -21.91
C LEU A 191 -9.56 -11.94 -23.11
N ALA A 192 -9.75 -11.38 -24.31
CA ALA A 192 -10.13 -12.15 -25.51
C ALA A 192 -8.94 -12.77 -26.25
N VAL A 193 -7.71 -12.37 -25.92
CA VAL A 193 -6.48 -12.94 -26.52
C VAL A 193 -6.16 -14.32 -25.95
N LYS A 194 -5.59 -15.17 -26.80
CA LYS A 194 -5.20 -16.54 -26.45
C LYS A 194 -3.81 -16.58 -25.84
N THR A 195 -3.66 -17.42 -24.83
CA THR A 195 -2.37 -17.85 -24.30
C THR A 195 -1.82 -19.02 -25.11
N THR A 196 -0.59 -19.44 -24.83
CA THR A 196 0.05 -20.60 -25.47
C THR A 196 -0.68 -21.93 -25.23
N SER A 197 -1.58 -22.02 -24.26
CA SER A 197 -2.45 -23.20 -24.08
C SER A 197 -3.61 -23.27 -25.07
N GLY A 198 -3.77 -22.27 -25.95
CA GLY A 198 -4.90 -22.13 -26.86
C GLY A 198 -6.16 -21.57 -26.21
N LYS A 199 -6.17 -21.42 -24.88
CA LYS A 199 -7.25 -20.80 -24.10
C LYS A 199 -7.10 -19.29 -24.03
N THR A 200 -8.21 -18.57 -24.06
CA THR A 200 -8.21 -17.12 -23.81
C THR A 200 -7.87 -16.81 -22.37
N ILE A 201 -7.40 -15.58 -22.09
CA ILE A 201 -7.21 -15.14 -20.71
C ILE A 201 -8.53 -15.19 -19.94
N GLN A 202 -9.65 -14.82 -20.58
CA GLN A 202 -11.00 -14.94 -20.02
C GLN A 202 -11.31 -16.37 -19.54
N GLU A 203 -11.03 -17.39 -20.36
CA GLU A 203 -11.26 -18.80 -20.00
C GLU A 203 -10.38 -19.24 -18.81
N ARG A 204 -9.12 -18.81 -18.78
CA ARG A 204 -8.20 -19.15 -17.68
C ARG A 204 -8.57 -18.46 -16.37
N VAL A 205 -8.93 -17.18 -16.42
CA VAL A 205 -9.42 -16.44 -15.25
C VAL A 205 -10.70 -17.06 -14.72
N LEU A 206 -11.65 -17.41 -15.61
CA LEU A 206 -12.87 -18.10 -15.22
C LEU A 206 -12.56 -19.41 -14.48
N HIS A 207 -11.71 -20.25 -15.06
CA HIS A 207 -11.32 -21.52 -14.45
C HIS A 207 -10.70 -21.32 -13.05
N ALA A 208 -9.75 -20.39 -12.93
CA ALA A 208 -9.08 -20.10 -11.66
C ALA A 208 -10.05 -19.58 -10.58
N ILE A 209 -11.06 -18.77 -10.94
CA ILE A 209 -12.05 -18.28 -9.96
C ILE A 209 -13.08 -19.37 -9.60
N GLN A 210 -13.36 -20.32 -10.49
CA GLN A 210 -14.29 -21.43 -10.24
C GLN A 210 -13.69 -22.58 -9.44
N GLU A 211 -12.35 -22.67 -9.35
CA GLU A 211 -11.64 -23.78 -8.74
C GLU A 211 -12.02 -23.95 -7.25
N PRO A 212 -12.71 -25.04 -6.84
CA PRO A 212 -13.29 -25.18 -5.50
C PRO A 212 -12.26 -25.23 -4.36
N GLU A 213 -11.12 -25.88 -4.63
CA GLU A 213 -10.04 -26.11 -3.66
C GLU A 213 -9.06 -24.94 -3.56
N ARG A 214 -9.27 -23.88 -4.34
CA ARG A 214 -8.42 -22.70 -4.31
C ARG A 214 -8.44 -22.00 -2.95
N SER A 215 -7.27 -21.53 -2.53
CA SER A 215 -7.07 -20.66 -1.37
C SER A 215 -7.86 -19.35 -1.49
N LYS A 216 -8.29 -18.80 -0.35
CA LYS A 216 -9.02 -17.53 -0.30
C LYS A 216 -8.13 -16.41 -0.85
N CYS A 217 -8.61 -15.68 -1.84
CA CYS A 217 -7.91 -14.50 -2.36
C CYS A 217 -8.89 -13.47 -2.94
N ALA A 218 -8.38 -12.30 -3.31
CA ALA A 218 -9.10 -11.28 -4.03
C ALA A 218 -8.43 -10.97 -5.38
N VAL A 219 -9.21 -10.87 -6.45
CA VAL A 219 -8.72 -10.54 -7.79
C VAL A 219 -9.50 -9.39 -8.42
N TYR A 220 -8.80 -8.36 -8.85
CA TYR A 220 -9.33 -7.23 -9.58
C TYR A 220 -8.77 -7.22 -10.99
N ILE A 221 -9.62 -7.04 -12.01
CA ILE A 221 -9.21 -6.89 -13.40
C ILE A 221 -9.90 -5.66 -14.00
N GLY A 222 -9.12 -4.65 -14.38
CA GLY A 222 -9.62 -3.40 -14.95
C GLY A 222 -9.14 -3.14 -16.37
N LYS A 223 -10.01 -2.57 -17.22
CA LYS A 223 -9.68 -2.07 -18.57
C LYS A 223 -10.15 -0.64 -18.77
N ALA A 224 -9.33 0.20 -19.38
CA ALA A 224 -9.74 1.53 -19.80
C ALA A 224 -10.72 1.47 -20.98
N SER A 225 -11.80 2.25 -20.95
CA SER A 225 -12.74 2.31 -22.08
C SER A 225 -12.11 2.84 -23.38
N ASP A 226 -11.07 3.69 -23.29
CA ASP A 226 -10.37 4.18 -24.47
C ASP A 226 -9.53 3.10 -25.17
N ASP A 227 -8.97 2.15 -24.42
CA ASP A 227 -8.23 1.02 -24.98
C ASP A 227 -9.12 0.21 -25.93
N LEU A 228 -10.38 -0.01 -25.54
CA LEU A 228 -11.34 -0.82 -26.29
C LEU A 228 -11.63 -0.26 -27.69
N LYS A 229 -11.46 1.06 -27.90
CA LYS A 229 -11.65 1.69 -29.22
C LYS A 229 -10.65 1.18 -30.27
N ARG A 230 -9.51 0.65 -29.82
CA ARG A 230 -8.43 0.10 -30.65
C ARG A 230 -8.32 -1.41 -30.54
N ARG A 231 -9.37 -2.09 -30.06
CA ARG A 231 -9.43 -3.54 -29.89
C ARG A 231 -10.57 -4.15 -30.69
N PRO A 232 -10.47 -5.44 -31.05
CA PRO A 232 -11.61 -6.19 -31.55
C PRO A 232 -12.78 -6.14 -30.56
N LYS A 233 -14.02 -6.22 -31.06
CA LYS A 233 -15.23 -6.11 -30.23
C LYS A 233 -15.31 -7.23 -29.18
N GLU A 234 -14.70 -8.36 -29.48
CA GLU A 234 -14.56 -9.55 -28.64
C GLU A 234 -13.92 -9.21 -27.30
N GLU A 235 -13.01 -8.22 -27.24
CA GLU A 235 -12.36 -7.81 -26.01
C GLU A 235 -13.36 -7.21 -25.01
N ALA A 236 -14.25 -6.33 -25.48
CA ALA A 236 -15.30 -5.77 -24.63
C ALA A 236 -16.34 -6.83 -24.21
N LEU A 237 -16.67 -7.75 -25.11
CA LEU A 237 -17.59 -8.86 -24.83
C LEU A 237 -17.01 -9.82 -23.78
N ALA A 238 -15.71 -10.10 -23.81
CA ALA A 238 -15.06 -10.99 -22.85
C ALA A 238 -15.20 -10.49 -21.40
N TYR A 239 -15.11 -9.17 -21.15
CA TYR A 239 -15.38 -8.58 -19.83
C TYR A 239 -16.83 -8.77 -19.37
N VAL A 240 -17.79 -8.61 -20.28
CA VAL A 240 -19.23 -8.73 -19.99
C VAL A 240 -19.58 -10.19 -19.69
N GLU A 241 -19.18 -11.10 -20.58
CA GLU A 241 -19.48 -12.52 -20.46
C GLU A 241 -18.80 -13.17 -19.25
N LEU A 242 -17.57 -12.73 -18.91
CA LEU A 242 -16.88 -13.25 -17.73
C LEU A 242 -17.64 -12.93 -16.45
N ASN A 243 -18.10 -11.69 -16.28
CA ASN A 243 -18.93 -11.31 -15.13
C ASN A 243 -20.22 -12.15 -15.07
N GLN A 244 -20.96 -12.25 -16.18
CA GLN A 244 -22.21 -13.03 -16.23
C GLN A 244 -22.02 -14.50 -15.85
N ARG A 245 -20.89 -15.11 -16.24
CA ARG A 245 -20.58 -16.51 -15.89
C ARG A 245 -20.21 -16.64 -14.43
N LEU A 246 -19.39 -15.72 -13.91
CA LEU A 246 -18.93 -15.75 -12.52
C LEU A 246 -20.05 -15.51 -11.50
N GLU A 247 -21.07 -14.71 -11.83
CA GLU A 247 -22.26 -14.52 -10.97
C GLU A 247 -22.93 -15.85 -10.56
N ARG A 248 -22.81 -16.89 -11.38
CA ARG A 248 -23.46 -18.18 -11.17
C ARG A 248 -22.53 -19.28 -10.65
N THR A 249 -21.22 -19.07 -10.73
CA THR A 249 -20.25 -20.18 -10.65
C THR A 249 -18.99 -19.85 -9.87
N ALA A 250 -18.78 -18.60 -9.46
CA ALA A 250 -17.57 -18.23 -8.72
C ALA A 250 -17.48 -19.00 -7.40
N ASN A 251 -16.26 -19.43 -7.05
CA ASN A 251 -15.98 -19.96 -5.72
C ASN A 251 -16.19 -18.84 -4.68
N PRO A 252 -17.01 -19.04 -3.63
CA PRO A 252 -17.27 -18.03 -2.60
C PRO A 252 -16.03 -17.63 -1.80
N LYS A 253 -14.93 -18.40 -1.86
CA LYS A 253 -13.63 -18.03 -1.28
C LYS A 253 -12.92 -16.93 -2.06
N ILE A 254 -13.33 -16.64 -3.30
CA ILE A 254 -12.64 -15.71 -4.19
C ILE A 254 -13.46 -14.42 -4.32
N ASN A 255 -12.94 -13.32 -3.78
CA ASN A 255 -13.56 -12.02 -4.01
C ASN A 255 -13.08 -11.43 -5.33
N TYR A 256 -13.97 -11.24 -6.31
CA TYR A 256 -13.57 -10.77 -7.63
C TYR A 256 -14.28 -9.48 -8.02
N ARG A 257 -13.59 -8.66 -8.81
CA ARG A 257 -14.18 -7.53 -9.51
C ARG A 257 -13.53 -7.36 -10.87
N ILE A 258 -14.34 -7.41 -11.93
CA ILE A 258 -13.88 -7.29 -13.31
C ILE A 258 -14.68 -6.17 -13.96
N GLU A 259 -14.01 -5.14 -14.47
CA GLU A 259 -14.72 -3.96 -14.97
C GLU A 259 -14.01 -3.21 -16.09
N ILE A 260 -14.83 -2.49 -16.86
CA ILE A 260 -14.37 -1.49 -17.81
C ILE A 260 -14.56 -0.11 -17.17
N LEU A 261 -13.45 0.61 -16.99
CA LEU A 261 -13.40 1.96 -16.45
C LEU A 261 -13.77 2.96 -17.54
N LYS A 262 -14.97 3.54 -17.43
CA LYS A 262 -15.51 4.53 -18.37
C LYS A 262 -14.71 5.83 -18.31
N ASN A 263 -14.53 6.47 -19.47
CA ASN A 263 -13.84 7.75 -19.64
C ASN A 263 -12.37 7.76 -19.20
N GLU A 264 -11.75 6.59 -19.05
CA GLU A 264 -10.33 6.46 -18.76
C GLU A 264 -9.51 6.11 -20.01
N ASN A 265 -8.26 6.56 -20.02
CA ASN A 265 -7.23 6.17 -20.98
C ASN A 265 -6.28 5.10 -20.40
N HIS A 266 -5.38 4.56 -21.24
CA HIS A 266 -4.51 3.43 -20.88
C HIS A 266 -3.75 3.60 -19.57
N TYR A 267 -3.13 4.76 -19.33
CA TYR A 267 -2.33 5.01 -18.12
C TYR A 267 -3.16 5.70 -17.03
N GLY A 268 -4.09 6.58 -17.40
CA GLY A 268 -5.00 7.27 -16.48
C GLY A 268 -5.84 6.31 -15.63
N MET A 269 -6.20 5.16 -16.21
CA MET A 269 -6.95 4.13 -15.50
C MET A 269 -6.23 3.54 -14.28
N ALA A 270 -4.91 3.71 -14.16
CA ALA A 270 -4.15 3.16 -13.03
C ALA A 270 -4.66 3.67 -11.68
N THR A 271 -4.99 4.96 -11.58
CA THR A 271 -5.48 5.56 -10.34
C THR A 271 -6.79 4.93 -9.88
N LEU A 272 -7.79 4.84 -10.76
CA LEU A 272 -9.08 4.22 -10.45
C LEU A 272 -8.94 2.71 -10.25
N GLY A 273 -8.14 2.05 -11.09
CA GLY A 273 -7.94 0.60 -11.02
C GLY A 273 -7.27 0.16 -9.72
N ILE A 274 -6.23 0.87 -9.26
CA ILE A 274 -5.59 0.59 -7.97
C ILE A 274 -6.59 0.85 -6.83
N LYS A 275 -7.31 1.97 -6.86
CA LYS A 275 -8.32 2.29 -5.86
C LYS A 275 -9.40 1.20 -5.76
N HIS A 276 -9.97 0.79 -6.89
CA HIS A 276 -11.02 -0.23 -6.94
C HIS A 276 -10.50 -1.63 -6.61
N GLY A 277 -9.25 -1.94 -6.98
CA GLY A 277 -8.60 -3.18 -6.60
C GLY A 277 -8.37 -3.28 -5.09
N LEU A 278 -7.90 -2.20 -4.46
CA LEU A 278 -7.77 -2.14 -3.00
C LEU A 278 -9.14 -2.18 -2.31
N GLU A 279 -10.19 -1.59 -2.88
CA GLU A 279 -11.57 -1.72 -2.38
C GLU A 279 -12.14 -3.13 -2.56
N ASN A 280 -11.66 -3.87 -3.55
CA ASN A 280 -12.00 -5.29 -3.70
C ASN A 280 -11.29 -6.14 -2.63
N ILE A 281 -10.05 -5.83 -2.28
CA ILE A 281 -9.35 -6.52 -1.20
C ILE A 281 -9.92 -6.13 0.18
N TYR A 282 -10.19 -4.84 0.36
CA TYR A 282 -10.66 -4.22 1.60
C TYR A 282 -12.01 -3.51 1.38
N PRO A 283 -13.13 -4.27 1.31
CA PRO A 283 -14.43 -3.69 1.01
C PRO A 283 -14.93 -2.78 2.12
N PHE A 284 -15.53 -1.65 1.73
CA PHE A 284 -16.07 -0.65 2.65
C PHE A 284 -17.07 -1.24 3.65
N SER A 285 -17.87 -2.23 3.25
CA SER A 285 -18.82 -2.93 4.12
C SER A 285 -18.14 -3.62 5.31
N THR A 286 -16.91 -4.09 5.16
CA THR A 286 -16.10 -4.68 6.23
C THR A 286 -15.36 -3.61 7.03
N TRP A 287 -14.89 -2.56 6.35
CA TRP A 287 -14.10 -1.47 6.94
C TRP A 287 -14.95 -0.28 7.44
N THR A 288 -16.27 -0.45 7.54
CA THR A 288 -17.16 0.51 8.20
C THR A 288 -17.04 0.36 9.72
N ILE A 289 -16.08 1.05 10.33
CA ILE A 289 -15.83 0.91 11.76
C ILE A 289 -16.84 1.74 12.58
N PRO A 290 -17.63 1.14 13.49
CA PRO A 290 -18.72 1.81 14.19
C PRO A 290 -18.22 2.63 15.39
N TYR A 291 -17.35 3.60 15.15
CA TYR A 291 -16.76 4.43 16.21
C TYR A 291 -17.80 5.17 17.07
N ARG A 292 -18.96 5.53 16.50
CA ARG A 292 -20.05 6.15 17.26
C ARG A 292 -20.55 5.22 18.36
N ASP A 293 -20.80 3.96 18.01
CA ASP A 293 -21.27 2.93 18.93
C ASP A 293 -20.20 2.66 20.00
N PHE A 294 -18.91 2.67 19.63
CA PHE A 294 -17.81 2.54 20.61
C PHE A 294 -17.82 3.66 21.64
N TRP A 295 -18.09 4.90 21.25
CA TRP A 295 -18.11 6.04 22.18
C TRP A 295 -19.31 6.04 23.13
N GLU A 296 -20.39 5.37 22.72
CA GLU A 296 -21.63 5.21 23.49
C GLU A 296 -21.61 3.95 24.36
N ALA A 297 -20.73 2.99 24.05
CA ALA A 297 -20.56 1.77 24.81
C ALA A 297 -20.11 2.00 26.25
N ARG A 298 -20.47 1.04 27.13
CA ARG A 298 -20.05 1.01 28.53
C ARG A 298 -18.53 0.79 28.71
N ASN A 299 -17.91 0.07 27.78
CA ASN A 299 -16.45 -0.12 27.76
C ASN A 299 -15.93 0.05 26.31
N PRO A 300 -15.63 1.30 25.89
CA PRO A 300 -15.16 1.59 24.53
C PRO A 300 -13.91 0.80 24.14
N ALA A 301 -12.95 0.64 25.06
CA ALA A 301 -11.71 -0.08 24.79
C ALA A 301 -11.95 -1.55 24.43
N LYS A 302 -12.86 -2.23 25.16
CA LYS A 302 -13.25 -3.60 24.89
C LYS A 302 -13.95 -3.75 23.54
N GLU A 303 -14.90 -2.87 23.22
CA GLU A 303 -15.64 -2.92 21.95
C GLU A 303 -14.70 -2.68 20.74
N ILE A 304 -13.80 -1.70 20.84
CA ILE A 304 -12.76 -1.46 19.83
C ILE A 304 -11.93 -2.73 19.63
N ARG A 305 -11.40 -3.31 20.71
CA ARG A 305 -10.58 -4.53 20.63
C ARG A 305 -11.35 -5.67 19.98
N GLN A 306 -12.59 -5.93 20.41
CA GLN A 306 -13.40 -7.02 19.87
C GLN A 306 -13.71 -6.86 18.38
N PHE A 307 -13.95 -5.64 17.92
CA PHE A 307 -14.13 -5.37 16.50
C PHE A 307 -12.87 -5.72 15.69
N TYR A 308 -11.71 -5.24 16.14
CA TYR A 308 -10.43 -5.49 15.45
C TYR A 308 -9.96 -6.94 15.57
N ASP A 309 -10.28 -7.66 16.66
CA ASP A 309 -10.04 -9.11 16.78
C ASP A 309 -10.86 -9.89 15.73
N LYS A 310 -12.13 -9.52 15.52
CA LYS A 310 -12.99 -10.11 14.46
C LYS A 310 -12.46 -9.78 13.07
N LEU A 311 -12.05 -8.53 12.85
CA LEU A 311 -11.48 -8.08 11.59
C LEU A 311 -10.19 -8.87 11.28
N SER A 312 -9.32 -9.03 12.27
CA SER A 312 -8.10 -9.84 12.16
C SER A 312 -8.39 -11.28 11.77
N ALA A 313 -9.38 -11.91 12.42
CA ALA A 313 -9.80 -13.28 12.11
C ALA A 313 -10.33 -13.42 10.67
N GLN A 314 -11.05 -12.41 10.16
CA GLN A 314 -11.57 -12.41 8.80
C GLN A 314 -10.46 -12.37 7.74
N TYR A 315 -9.38 -11.64 8.00
CA TYR A 315 -8.26 -11.48 7.07
C TYR A 315 -7.11 -12.47 7.28
N GLY A 316 -7.05 -13.15 8.42
CA GLY A 316 -6.01 -14.13 8.74
C GLY A 316 -4.68 -13.51 9.20
N PHE A 317 -4.67 -12.22 9.54
CA PHE A 317 -3.53 -11.53 10.13
C PHE A 317 -4.00 -10.46 11.11
N GLU A 318 -3.09 -10.02 12.00
CA GLU A 318 -3.41 -9.01 13.00
C GLU A 318 -3.66 -7.64 12.35
N ILE A 319 -4.85 -7.10 12.58
CA ILE A 319 -5.25 -5.75 12.18
C ILE A 319 -5.51 -4.96 13.45
N LEU A 320 -4.83 -3.83 13.58
CA LEU A 320 -4.87 -3.00 14.78
C LEU A 320 -5.48 -1.62 14.50
N PRO A 321 -6.17 -1.03 15.49
CA PRO A 321 -6.71 0.32 15.35
C PRO A 321 -5.61 1.35 15.22
N LEU A 322 -5.85 2.36 14.38
CA LEU A 322 -4.90 3.45 14.19
C LEU A 322 -4.66 4.25 15.48
N GLU A 323 -3.40 4.53 15.76
CA GLU A 323 -2.99 5.46 16.82
C GLU A 323 -3.63 6.84 16.63
N ASP A 324 -3.34 7.46 15.48
CA ASP A 324 -3.81 8.79 15.08
C ASP A 324 -3.75 8.93 13.56
N SER A 325 -4.55 9.84 13.02
CA SER A 325 -4.67 10.12 11.59
C SER A 325 -5.33 11.48 11.39
N PHE A 326 -4.56 12.49 10.98
CA PHE A 326 -5.05 13.85 10.66
C PHE A 326 -6.08 14.42 11.68
N TYR A 327 -5.85 14.21 12.97
CA TYR A 327 -6.77 14.59 14.06
C TYR A 327 -8.18 13.98 13.99
N ALA A 328 -8.41 12.94 13.17
CA ALA A 328 -9.68 12.25 13.07
C ALA A 328 -10.13 11.71 14.43
N ALA A 329 -11.43 11.77 14.69
CA ALA A 329 -12.01 11.19 15.90
C ALA A 329 -11.98 9.65 15.86
N GLN A 330 -11.94 9.06 14.66
CA GLN A 330 -12.00 7.62 14.39
C GLN A 330 -10.62 6.96 14.51
N THR A 331 -9.93 7.21 15.62
CA THR A 331 -8.63 6.62 15.97
C THR A 331 -8.61 6.37 17.48
N LEU A 332 -7.57 5.72 17.99
CA LEU A 332 -7.41 5.52 19.44
C LEU A 332 -7.27 6.86 20.17
N SER A 333 -6.34 7.71 19.71
CA SER A 333 -6.14 9.04 20.29
C SER A 333 -7.34 9.97 20.05
N GLY A 334 -7.99 9.89 18.89
CA GLY A 334 -9.21 10.63 18.57
C GLY A 334 -10.38 10.26 19.48
N THR A 335 -10.54 8.96 19.74
CA THR A 335 -11.56 8.41 20.66
C THR A 335 -11.30 8.88 22.08
N ALA A 336 -10.07 8.76 22.58
CA ALA A 336 -9.71 9.23 23.92
C ALA A 336 -9.98 10.74 24.09
N ARG A 337 -9.57 11.57 23.11
CA ARG A 337 -9.88 13.02 23.11
C ARG A 337 -11.38 13.29 23.15
N ARG A 338 -12.17 12.51 22.41
CA ARG A 338 -13.62 12.68 22.38
C ARG A 338 -14.27 12.30 23.72
N LEU A 339 -13.90 11.15 24.28
CA LEU A 339 -14.41 10.69 25.57
C LEU A 339 -14.09 11.69 26.70
N LYS A 340 -12.86 12.22 26.72
CA LYS A 340 -12.47 13.28 27.66
C LYS A 340 -13.35 14.53 27.54
N ARG A 341 -13.65 14.99 26.32
CA ARG A 341 -14.58 16.12 26.10
C ARG A 341 -16.01 15.84 26.56
N GLN A 342 -16.40 14.58 26.68
CA GLN A 342 -17.70 14.15 27.21
C GLN A 342 -17.69 13.93 28.73
N GLY A 343 -16.57 14.21 29.42
CA GLY A 343 -16.41 13.94 30.86
C GLY A 343 -16.19 12.46 31.20
N LYS A 344 -16.02 11.59 30.20
CA LYS A 344 -15.78 10.15 30.34
C LYS A 344 -14.29 9.84 30.53
N ASN A 345 -13.69 10.37 31.62
CA ASN A 345 -12.25 10.31 31.85
C ASN A 345 -11.73 8.88 32.04
N LYS A 346 -12.46 8.06 32.81
CA LYS A 346 -12.12 6.65 33.02
C LYS A 346 -12.08 5.87 31.70
N GLU A 347 -13.10 6.01 30.87
CA GLU A 347 -13.16 5.35 29.57
C GLU A 347 -12.08 5.87 28.62
N ALA A 348 -11.77 7.17 28.66
CA ALA A 348 -10.65 7.73 27.91
C ALA A 348 -9.31 7.12 28.36
N GLN A 349 -9.11 6.93 29.68
CA GLN A 349 -7.93 6.28 30.24
C GLN A 349 -7.82 4.81 29.80
N GLU A 350 -8.92 4.05 29.83
CA GLU A 350 -8.97 2.66 29.35
C GLU A 350 -8.61 2.56 27.85
N VAL A 351 -9.11 3.47 27.02
CA VAL A 351 -8.74 3.52 25.58
C VAL A 351 -7.27 3.88 25.40
N LEU A 352 -6.70 4.77 26.21
CA LEU A 352 -5.28 5.12 26.16
C LEU A 352 -4.37 3.98 26.65
N GLN A 353 -4.80 3.18 27.63
CA GLN A 353 -4.09 1.95 28.01
C GLN A 353 -4.06 0.96 26.86
N LEU A 354 -5.19 0.75 26.18
CA LEU A 354 -5.25 -0.07 24.97
C LEU A 354 -4.33 0.47 23.88
N ALA A 355 -4.33 1.80 23.67
CA ALA A 355 -3.48 2.45 22.70
C ALA A 355 -1.99 2.26 22.99
N LEU A 356 -1.57 2.40 24.25
CA LEU A 356 -0.19 2.17 24.68
C LEU A 356 0.23 0.70 24.61
N LYS A 357 -0.72 -0.24 24.66
CA LYS A 357 -0.43 -1.66 24.38
C LYS A 357 -0.02 -1.87 22.92
N TYR A 358 -0.70 -1.23 21.98
CA TYR A 358 -0.40 -1.35 20.55
C TYR A 358 0.79 -0.47 20.11
N TYR A 359 0.89 0.73 20.68
CA TYR A 359 1.89 1.74 20.36
C TYR A 359 2.73 2.14 21.60
N PRO A 360 3.50 1.20 22.20
CA PRO A 360 4.20 1.43 23.47
C PRO A 360 5.29 2.50 23.40
N ASN A 361 5.77 2.83 22.19
CA ASN A 361 6.81 3.81 21.98
C ASN A 361 6.26 5.17 21.53
N SER A 362 4.94 5.37 21.50
CA SER A 362 4.36 6.68 21.15
C SER A 362 4.56 7.70 22.28
N PRO A 363 5.34 8.78 22.08
CA PRO A 363 5.43 9.85 23.07
C PRO A 363 4.12 10.63 23.17
N TYR A 364 3.37 10.70 22.08
CA TYR A 364 2.08 11.39 22.02
C TYR A 364 1.05 10.72 22.93
N LEU A 365 0.89 9.39 22.81
CA LEU A 365 -0.02 8.63 23.68
C LEU A 365 0.40 8.67 25.15
N LYS A 366 1.70 8.57 25.44
CA LYS A 366 2.23 8.67 26.81
C LYS A 366 1.83 10.00 27.47
N ARG A 367 2.01 11.11 26.75
CA ARG A 367 1.58 12.43 27.22
C ARG A 367 0.07 12.50 27.44
N MET A 368 -0.72 12.04 26.48
CA MET A 368 -2.18 12.03 26.60
C MET A 368 -2.67 11.23 27.82
N TYR A 369 -1.99 10.12 28.11
CA TYR A 369 -2.30 9.28 29.27
C TYR A 369 -2.07 10.04 30.58
N SER A 370 -0.88 10.61 30.76
CA SER A 370 -0.53 11.42 31.94
C SER A 370 -1.50 12.60 32.15
N ASP A 371 -1.81 13.33 31.08
CA ASP A 371 -2.72 14.49 31.13
C ASP A 371 -4.17 14.10 31.50
N THR A 372 -4.53 12.83 31.37
CA THR A 372 -5.87 12.31 31.72
C THR A 372 -5.89 11.81 33.18
N THR A 373 -4.77 11.28 33.68
CA THR A 373 -4.64 10.84 35.08
C THR A 373 -4.50 11.98 36.08
N SER A 374 -3.94 13.13 35.67
CA SER A 374 -3.77 14.29 36.56
C SER A 374 -5.01 15.17 36.71
N SER A 375 -6.12 14.81 36.04
CA SER A 375 -7.39 15.54 36.05
C SER A 375 -8.49 14.87 36.90
N GLU A 376 -8.15 13.79 37.60
CA GLU A 376 -8.94 13.19 38.69
C GLU A 376 -8.37 13.63 40.04
#